data_AF-A0A246SLY7-F1
#
_entry.id   AF-A0A246SLY7-F1
#
_cell.length_a   1.000
_cell.length_b   1.000
_cell.length_c   1.000
_cell.angle_alpha   90.00
_cell.angle_beta   90.00
_cell.angle_gamma   90.00
#
_symmetry.space_group_name_H-M   'P 1'
#
loop_
_entity.id
_entity.type
_entity.pdbx_description
1 polymer ?
#
loop_
_entity_poly.entity_id
_entity_poly.type
_entity_poly.pdbx_seq_one_letter_code
_entity_poly.pdbx_strand_id
1 'polypeptide(L)'
;MPVVPVSGSGHPPWVADPNRYMPAATRVAWPGGFTQTYAAGLNYQASELYFGSPDYPTNSFLIPFVGFGLTQGNNAPQETVNPNADMLIDEVFFLHPDGNEYPVLFVGIAAAAATAATGIVWGEVTLPADLPRRSIFGIRTVWHGTVGNTYIGGYRIQRHRGEKYWAAGDLASVRALAAASAPSTPDRDPDSFYNTVGNVSNSQPLAYGPAMIFAKGWDGRPVPLVLSDSLIERQEIAASADERGNMGVWRRWFDVADPVWGETMPLIMGVPGAKSQLELAGSGSTIATLRWGLIDIVKNTYNGGLNPWTFVFDQSGRNDNNATASTWANFKFGLVDRVKARYGAGIHVVGVTIQPTVSTSTAYRTLAGLSVATLWNAVSGTLKSVNDLIKASSRYARWIDFLPYWSDSRSLGFPPTAELFPLGNVIGHPGNQDGVTTWNTMVLPDIVPNGARITFEYQPGLYTSRTVIARTDNGDGTITATVKEVFATNVQDNAALFGAGLGSDGIGVHEDLYGILYTVDRMPQTEKSKFYP
;
A
#
# COMPACT_ATOMS: atom_id res chain seq x y z
N MET A 1 8.28 -26.56 -13.77
CA MET A 1 7.22 -26.89 -14.75
C MET A 1 7.41 -26.00 -15.97
N PRO A 2 7.21 -26.52 -17.20
CA PRO A 2 7.29 -25.68 -18.41
C PRO A 2 6.24 -24.57 -18.34
N VAL A 3 6.59 -23.40 -18.87
CA VAL A 3 5.69 -22.25 -19.03
C VAL A 3 4.48 -22.71 -19.85
N VAL A 4 3.30 -22.76 -19.22
CA VAL A 4 2.05 -22.75 -19.98
C VAL A 4 1.91 -21.31 -20.45
N PRO A 5 1.91 -21.04 -21.78
CA PRO A 5 1.56 -19.72 -22.27
C PRO A 5 0.20 -19.33 -21.69
N VAL A 6 -0.03 -18.06 -21.40
CA VAL A 6 -1.37 -17.53 -21.10
C VAL A 6 -2.24 -17.70 -22.36
N SER A 7 -2.70 -18.93 -22.62
CA SER A 7 -3.34 -19.34 -23.87
C SER A 7 -4.87 -19.31 -23.77
N GLY A 8 -5.41 -18.51 -22.84
CA GLY A 8 -6.84 -18.49 -22.55
C GLY A 8 -7.64 -17.37 -23.22
N SER A 9 -7.00 -16.32 -23.75
CA SER A 9 -7.72 -15.06 -24.01
C SER A 9 -7.71 -14.54 -25.45
N GLY A 10 -6.96 -15.16 -26.37
CA GLY A 10 -6.92 -14.75 -27.78
C GLY A 10 -6.34 -13.34 -28.05
N HIS A 11 -5.85 -12.64 -27.02
CA HIS A 11 -5.19 -11.34 -27.14
C HIS A 11 -3.71 -11.49 -27.47
N PRO A 12 -3.10 -10.56 -28.23
CA PRO A 12 -1.65 -10.51 -28.40
C PRO A 12 -0.96 -10.36 -27.03
N PRO A 13 -0.08 -11.28 -26.63
CA PRO A 13 0.65 -11.15 -25.38
C PRO A 13 1.68 -10.01 -25.47
N TRP A 14 2.05 -9.45 -24.32
CA TRP A 14 3.27 -8.64 -24.27
C TRP A 14 4.48 -9.53 -24.55
N VAL A 15 5.45 -9.00 -25.30
CA VAL A 15 6.66 -9.75 -25.65
C VAL A 15 7.55 -9.84 -24.42
N ALA A 16 7.79 -11.06 -23.94
CA ALA A 16 8.69 -11.32 -22.82
C ALA A 16 10.09 -10.76 -23.08
N ASP A 17 10.73 -10.24 -22.05
CA ASP A 17 12.11 -9.78 -22.09
C ASP A 17 12.78 -10.07 -20.74
N PRO A 18 13.47 -11.21 -20.61
CA PRO A 18 14.13 -11.59 -19.37
C PRO A 18 15.24 -10.63 -18.95
N ASN A 19 15.76 -9.77 -19.83
CA ASN A 19 16.85 -8.84 -19.51
C ASN A 19 16.35 -7.48 -19.01
N ARG A 20 15.05 -7.23 -19.09
CA ARG A 20 14.41 -5.98 -18.69
C ARG A 20 14.15 -5.97 -17.19
N TYR A 21 14.57 -4.91 -16.51
CA TYR A 21 14.18 -4.63 -15.13
C TYR A 21 12.72 -4.19 -15.07
N MET A 22 11.91 -5.01 -14.39
CA MET A 22 10.48 -4.78 -14.15
C MET A 22 10.21 -4.82 -12.64
N PRO A 23 9.16 -4.16 -12.14
CA PRO A 23 8.74 -4.24 -10.74
C PRO A 23 8.70 -5.69 -10.26
N ALA A 24 9.34 -5.97 -9.14
CA ALA A 24 9.58 -7.32 -8.64
C ALA A 24 9.26 -7.49 -7.15
N ALA A 25 8.43 -6.61 -6.60
CA ALA A 25 8.03 -6.67 -5.20
C ALA A 25 6.64 -6.11 -4.99
N THR A 26 5.83 -6.84 -4.22
CA THR A 26 4.63 -6.28 -3.58
C THR A 26 5.05 -5.30 -2.47
N ARG A 27 4.10 -4.58 -1.87
CA ARG A 27 4.32 -3.68 -0.71
C ARG A 27 5.21 -2.44 -0.93
N VAL A 28 5.98 -2.33 -2.02
CA VAL A 28 6.83 -1.15 -2.26
C VAL A 28 6.06 0.17 -2.08
N ALA A 29 6.64 1.11 -1.33
CA ALA A 29 5.99 2.37 -0.97
C ALA A 29 6.96 3.53 -1.13
N TRP A 30 6.47 4.64 -1.69
CA TRP A 30 7.26 5.87 -1.73
C TRP A 30 7.40 6.46 -0.32
N PRO A 31 8.60 6.88 0.09
CA PRO A 31 8.75 7.63 1.33
C PRO A 31 7.97 8.95 1.26
N GLY A 32 7.38 9.37 2.38
CA GLY A 32 6.59 10.58 2.40
C GLY A 32 5.81 10.82 3.68
N GLY A 33 4.94 11.84 3.62
CA GLY A 33 4.10 12.28 4.74
C GLY A 33 4.83 13.24 5.67
N PHE A 34 5.92 12.80 6.30
CA PHE A 34 6.70 13.62 7.24
C PHE A 34 8.13 13.09 7.38
N THR A 35 9.01 13.94 7.90
CA THR A 35 10.35 13.52 8.32
C THR A 35 10.36 13.12 9.79
N GLN A 36 11.35 12.33 10.17
CA GLN A 36 11.57 11.85 11.54
C GLN A 36 12.96 12.27 11.99
N THR A 37 13.20 12.34 13.30
CA THR A 37 14.46 12.83 13.85
C THR A 37 15.28 11.68 14.43
N TYR A 38 16.60 11.70 14.21
CA TYR A 38 17.53 10.82 14.92
C TYR A 38 17.63 11.26 16.38
N ALA A 39 17.16 10.40 17.30
CA ALA A 39 17.24 10.65 18.73
C ALA A 39 18.65 10.32 19.27
N ALA A 40 18.99 10.92 20.40
CA ALA A 40 20.25 10.65 21.10
C ALA A 40 20.34 9.17 21.49
N GLY A 41 21.46 8.51 21.14
CA GLY A 41 21.67 7.09 21.41
C GLY A 41 20.85 6.14 20.53
N LEU A 42 20.13 6.64 19.52
CA LEU A 42 19.29 5.88 18.57
C LEU A 42 19.53 6.35 17.13
N ASN A 43 20.73 6.86 16.87
CA ASN A 43 21.11 7.51 15.62
C ASN A 43 21.64 6.53 14.55
N TYR A 44 21.94 5.29 14.93
CA TYR A 44 22.08 4.16 14.01
C TYR A 44 20.80 3.34 14.04
N GLN A 45 20.26 3.02 12.87
CA GLN A 45 18.96 2.40 12.71
C GLN A 45 19.05 1.24 11.71
N ALA A 46 18.21 0.24 11.92
CA ALA A 46 18.09 -0.87 11.00
C ALA A 46 16.64 -1.34 10.90
N SER A 47 16.19 -1.65 9.70
CA SER A 47 14.87 -2.22 9.43
C SER A 47 15.01 -3.55 8.74
N GLU A 48 14.10 -4.48 9.04
CA GLU A 48 13.90 -5.72 8.32
C GLU A 48 12.48 -5.73 7.78
N LEU A 49 12.37 -5.58 6.46
CA LEU A 49 11.11 -5.41 5.74
C LEU A 49 10.91 -6.59 4.79
N TYR A 50 9.70 -7.14 4.74
CA TYR A 50 9.38 -8.29 3.88
C TYR A 50 8.50 -7.89 2.70
N PHE A 51 8.76 -8.51 1.55
CA PHE A 51 8.13 -8.25 0.26
C PHE A 51 7.78 -9.58 -0.44
N GLY A 52 6.75 -9.58 -1.28
CA GLY A 52 6.37 -10.73 -2.11
C GLY A 52 7.01 -10.66 -3.49
N SER A 53 7.63 -11.75 -3.93
CA SER A 53 8.23 -11.87 -5.26
C SER A 53 7.20 -12.16 -6.34
N PRO A 54 7.51 -11.90 -7.63
CA PRO A 54 6.63 -12.24 -8.72
C PRO A 54 6.39 -13.75 -8.86
N ASP A 55 5.34 -14.12 -9.60
CA ASP A 55 5.04 -15.48 -10.04
C ASP A 55 5.88 -15.90 -11.28
N TYR A 56 7.08 -15.35 -11.39
CA TYR A 56 8.10 -15.77 -12.35
C TYR A 56 9.50 -15.67 -11.72
N PRO A 57 10.45 -16.49 -12.19
CA PRO A 57 11.81 -16.50 -11.63
C PRO A 57 12.50 -15.15 -11.78
N THR A 58 13.18 -14.69 -10.72
CA THR A 58 13.95 -13.45 -10.69
C THR A 58 15.24 -13.66 -9.90
N ASN A 59 16.38 -13.15 -10.38
CA ASN A 59 17.67 -13.30 -9.68
C ASN A 59 18.55 -12.06 -9.68
N SER A 60 18.32 -11.10 -10.56
CA SER A 60 19.10 -9.85 -10.65
C SER A 60 18.21 -8.69 -10.28
N PHE A 61 18.45 -8.09 -9.12
CA PHE A 61 17.63 -7.03 -8.54
C PHE A 61 18.31 -5.67 -8.61
N LEU A 62 17.50 -4.64 -8.87
CA LEU A 62 17.86 -3.23 -8.85
C LEU A 62 16.93 -2.52 -7.85
N ILE A 63 17.52 -1.90 -6.83
CA ILE A 63 16.84 -1.44 -5.62
C ILE A 63 17.21 0.02 -5.37
N PRO A 64 16.41 0.98 -5.87
CA PRO A 64 16.66 2.39 -5.60
C PRO A 64 16.34 2.79 -4.15
N PHE A 65 17.22 3.59 -3.57
CA PHE A 65 17.02 4.33 -2.33
C PHE A 65 17.09 5.82 -2.63
N VAL A 66 16.20 6.60 -2.02
CA VAL A 66 15.99 8.02 -2.36
C VAL A 66 16.28 8.94 -1.19
N GLY A 67 16.75 10.16 -1.47
CA GLY A 67 16.99 11.22 -0.49
C GLY A 67 15.85 12.25 -0.41
N PHE A 68 14.70 11.98 -1.04
CA PHE A 68 13.52 12.84 -1.06
C PHE A 68 12.24 12.04 -0.77
N GLY A 69 11.25 12.71 -0.21
CA GLY A 69 9.94 12.13 0.10
C GLY A 69 8.80 12.97 -0.46
N LEU A 70 7.62 12.37 -0.47
CA LEU A 70 6.43 12.98 -1.05
C LEU A 70 5.53 13.60 0.01
N THR A 71 4.99 14.77 -0.31
CA THR A 71 3.84 15.32 0.41
C THR A 71 2.66 14.38 0.27
N GLN A 72 2.00 14.11 1.40
CA GLN A 72 0.71 13.45 1.46
C GLN A 72 -0.38 14.47 1.83
N GLY A 73 -1.59 14.30 1.30
CA GLY A 73 -2.71 15.23 1.53
C GLY A 73 -2.77 16.36 0.49
N ASN A 74 -2.98 17.61 0.94
CA ASN A 74 -3.47 18.69 0.08
C ASN A 74 -2.63 18.99 -1.18
N ASN A 75 -1.31 18.99 -1.04
CA ASN A 75 -0.37 19.29 -2.13
C ASN A 75 0.29 18.02 -2.70
N ALA A 76 -0.25 16.84 -2.40
CA ALA A 76 0.28 15.61 -2.94
C ALA A 76 0.13 15.58 -4.48
N PRO A 77 1.13 15.09 -5.22
CA PRO A 77 2.29 14.34 -4.74
C PRO A 77 3.62 15.12 -4.86
N GLN A 78 3.67 16.38 -4.43
CA GLN A 78 4.90 17.20 -4.46
C GLN A 78 6.06 16.57 -3.69
N GLU A 79 7.28 16.73 -4.18
CA GLU A 79 8.52 16.16 -3.62
C GLU A 79 9.19 17.12 -2.63
N THR A 80 8.49 17.43 -1.55
CA THR A 80 8.90 18.46 -0.57
C THR A 80 9.11 17.93 0.84
N VAL A 81 8.88 16.65 1.09
CA VAL A 81 9.18 16.02 2.38
C VAL A 81 10.65 15.58 2.35
N ASN A 82 11.54 16.49 2.71
CA ASN A 82 12.98 16.29 2.53
C ASN A 82 13.71 16.21 3.88
N PRO A 83 14.64 15.26 4.05
CA PRO A 83 15.53 15.25 5.20
C PRO A 83 16.43 16.51 5.17
N ASN A 84 16.92 16.94 6.33
CA ASN A 84 17.82 18.10 6.43
C ASN A 84 19.30 17.77 6.18
N ALA A 85 19.60 16.49 5.95
CA ALA A 85 20.92 15.96 5.61
C ALA A 85 20.76 14.72 4.71
N ASP A 86 21.86 14.28 4.11
CA ASP A 86 21.86 13.09 3.26
C ASP A 86 21.43 11.84 4.03
N MET A 87 20.78 10.92 3.32
CA MET A 87 20.46 9.60 3.86
C MET A 87 21.71 8.72 3.77
N LEU A 88 22.39 8.52 4.90
CA LEU A 88 23.61 7.72 4.98
C LEU A 88 23.27 6.24 5.20
N ILE A 89 23.47 5.43 4.18
CA ILE A 89 23.26 3.98 4.19
C ILE A 89 24.60 3.31 4.49
N ASP A 90 24.64 2.54 5.57
CA ASP A 90 25.83 1.78 5.94
C ASP A 90 25.87 0.45 5.18
N GLU A 91 24.77 -0.29 5.19
CA GLU A 91 24.66 -1.63 4.60
C GLU A 91 23.23 -1.97 4.19
N VAL A 92 23.09 -2.78 3.15
CA VAL A 92 21.82 -3.37 2.75
C VAL A 92 22.01 -4.86 2.44
N PHE A 93 21.12 -5.71 2.94
CA PHE A 93 21.10 -7.13 2.65
C PHE A 93 19.77 -7.55 2.04
N PHE A 94 19.84 -8.38 1.01
CA PHE A 94 18.72 -9.16 0.51
C PHE A 94 18.63 -10.45 1.33
N LEU A 95 17.50 -10.65 2.02
CA LEU A 95 17.23 -11.83 2.84
C LEU A 95 16.45 -12.83 2.00
N HIS A 96 17.09 -13.93 1.63
CA HIS A 96 16.47 -14.95 0.80
C HIS A 96 15.60 -15.90 1.64
N PRO A 97 14.48 -16.42 1.11
CA PRO A 97 13.59 -17.32 1.85
C PRO A 97 14.24 -18.61 2.38
N ASP A 98 15.42 -18.98 1.90
CA ASP A 98 16.20 -20.14 2.37
C ASP A 98 17.07 -19.82 3.61
N GLY A 99 17.03 -18.58 4.10
CA GLY A 99 17.80 -18.11 5.25
C GLY A 99 19.17 -17.50 4.89
N ASN A 100 19.58 -17.50 3.62
CA ASN A 100 20.81 -16.84 3.20
C ASN A 100 20.63 -15.33 3.07
N GLU A 101 21.69 -14.59 3.36
CA GLU A 101 21.75 -13.15 3.14
C GLU A 101 22.75 -12.80 2.04
N TYR A 102 22.36 -11.89 1.14
CA TYR A 102 23.21 -11.43 0.04
C TYR A 102 23.39 -9.92 0.13
N PRO A 103 24.63 -9.39 0.10
CA PRO A 103 24.84 -7.95 0.17
C PRO A 103 24.28 -7.27 -1.10
N VAL A 104 23.56 -6.18 -0.89
CA VAL A 104 23.18 -5.25 -1.96
C VAL A 104 24.26 -4.18 -2.04
N LEU A 105 24.85 -4.03 -3.23
CA LEU A 105 26.00 -3.16 -3.44
C LEU A 105 25.61 -1.94 -4.28
N PHE A 106 26.19 -0.80 -3.94
CA PHE A 106 26.07 0.47 -4.64
C PHE A 106 27.35 0.72 -5.43
N VAL A 107 27.36 0.42 -6.73
CA VAL A 107 28.58 0.52 -7.56
C VAL A 107 29.76 -0.29 -6.98
N GLY A 108 29.45 -1.48 -6.46
CA GLY A 108 30.44 -2.42 -5.90
C GLY A 108 30.84 -2.18 -4.44
N ILE A 109 30.28 -1.19 -3.75
CA ILE A 109 30.51 -0.92 -2.32
C ILE A 109 29.23 -1.10 -1.49
N ALA A 110 29.35 -1.41 -0.19
CA ALA A 110 28.19 -1.68 0.67
C ALA A 110 27.44 -0.41 1.12
N ALA A 111 28.17 0.70 1.27
CA ALA A 111 27.64 1.96 1.79
C ALA A 111 27.30 2.94 0.65
N ALA A 112 26.33 3.82 0.89
CA ALA A 112 25.95 4.88 -0.04
C ALA A 112 25.36 6.08 0.69
N ALA A 113 25.32 7.23 0.02
CA ALA A 113 24.64 8.43 0.51
C ALA A 113 23.64 8.92 -0.54
N ALA A 114 22.35 8.88 -0.21
CA ALA A 114 21.34 9.51 -1.07
C ALA A 114 21.23 10.99 -0.70
N THR A 115 21.68 11.86 -1.61
CA THR A 115 21.69 13.31 -1.40
C THR A 115 20.31 13.84 -1.01
N ALA A 116 20.25 14.66 0.03
CA ALA A 116 19.00 15.25 0.49
C ALA A 116 18.24 15.95 -0.64
N ALA A 117 16.93 15.79 -0.65
CA ALA A 117 15.96 16.38 -1.58
C ALA A 117 16.07 15.99 -3.06
N THR A 118 17.16 15.34 -3.51
CA THR A 118 17.38 15.12 -4.95
C THR A 118 18.02 13.78 -5.31
N GLY A 119 18.77 13.18 -4.39
CA GLY A 119 19.60 12.01 -4.68
C GLY A 119 18.81 10.71 -4.81
N ILE A 120 19.30 9.86 -5.71
CA ILE A 120 18.89 8.46 -5.85
C ILE A 120 20.17 7.65 -5.90
N VAL A 121 20.29 6.62 -5.07
CA VAL A 121 21.37 5.62 -5.14
C VAL A 121 20.78 4.27 -5.49
N TRP A 122 21.51 3.50 -6.29
CA TRP A 122 21.03 2.27 -6.89
C TRP A 122 21.77 1.08 -6.28
N GLY A 123 21.06 0.31 -5.47
CA GLY A 123 21.55 -0.95 -4.92
C GLY A 123 21.34 -2.07 -5.94
N GLU A 124 22.33 -2.92 -6.12
CA GLU A 124 22.28 -4.06 -7.03
C GLU A 124 22.66 -5.34 -6.28
N VAL A 125 21.93 -6.43 -6.55
CA VAL A 125 22.26 -7.76 -6.05
C VAL A 125 21.91 -8.80 -7.10
N THR A 126 22.81 -9.76 -7.30
CA THR A 126 22.54 -10.96 -8.12
C THR A 126 22.60 -12.18 -7.23
N LEU A 127 21.49 -12.89 -7.15
CA LEU A 127 21.36 -14.12 -6.41
C LEU A 127 22.04 -15.28 -7.17
N PRO A 128 22.61 -16.26 -6.46
CA PRO A 128 23.24 -17.43 -7.10
C PRO A 128 22.22 -18.37 -7.76
N ALA A 129 20.95 -18.26 -7.38
CA ALA A 129 19.83 -19.00 -7.96
C ALA A 129 18.61 -18.09 -8.05
N ASP A 130 17.63 -18.47 -8.87
CA ASP A 130 16.37 -17.75 -8.97
C ASP A 130 15.62 -17.79 -7.65
N LEU A 131 15.11 -16.62 -7.26
CA LEU A 131 14.19 -16.50 -6.15
C LEU A 131 12.95 -17.35 -6.44
N PRO A 132 12.47 -18.17 -5.49
CA PRO A 132 11.28 -18.97 -5.70
C PRO A 132 10.08 -18.07 -6.06
N ARG A 133 9.27 -18.55 -7.01
CA ARG A 133 8.04 -17.86 -7.45
C ARG A 133 7.12 -17.61 -6.27
N ARG A 134 6.53 -16.41 -6.22
CA ARG A 134 5.58 -15.99 -5.17
C ARG A 134 6.08 -16.17 -3.73
N SER A 135 7.39 -16.18 -3.52
CA SER A 135 7.97 -16.27 -2.17
C SER A 135 7.97 -14.93 -1.45
N ILE A 136 8.19 -14.98 -0.14
CA ILE A 136 8.43 -13.81 0.70
C ILE A 136 9.94 -13.68 0.90
N PHE A 137 10.50 -12.55 0.49
CA PHE A 137 11.91 -12.21 0.70
C PHE A 137 12.01 -10.93 1.53
N GLY A 138 13.15 -10.74 2.19
CA GLY A 138 13.40 -9.57 3.02
C GLY A 138 14.40 -8.60 2.41
N ILE A 139 14.31 -7.32 2.78
CA ILE A 139 15.38 -6.35 2.64
C ILE A 139 15.69 -5.82 4.03
N ARG A 140 16.94 -5.98 4.45
CA ARG A 140 17.46 -5.37 5.67
C ARG A 140 18.29 -4.16 5.32
N THR A 141 17.91 -2.98 5.81
CA THR A 141 18.60 -1.72 5.56
C THR A 141 19.17 -1.19 6.87
N VAL A 142 20.46 -0.85 6.89
CA VAL A 142 21.14 -0.20 8.02
C VAL A 142 21.56 1.20 7.59
N TRP A 143 21.18 2.21 8.37
CA TRP A 143 21.44 3.61 8.07
C TRP A 143 21.68 4.41 9.34
N HIS A 144 22.27 5.59 9.19
CA HIS A 144 22.49 6.48 10.31
C HIS A 144 22.37 7.95 9.94
N GLY A 145 22.43 8.79 10.96
CA GLY A 145 22.62 10.22 10.80
C GLY A 145 23.12 10.86 12.09
N THR A 146 23.43 12.15 12.03
CA THR A 146 23.75 12.92 13.23
C THR A 146 22.49 13.07 14.08
N VAL A 147 22.64 12.99 15.41
CA VAL A 147 21.54 13.28 16.35
C VAL A 147 20.95 14.68 16.06
N GLY A 148 19.62 14.76 15.99
CA GLY A 148 18.90 15.99 15.65
C GLY A 148 18.71 16.23 14.15
N ASN A 149 19.45 15.52 13.28
CA ASN A 149 19.12 15.50 11.86
C ASN A 149 17.85 14.72 11.61
N THR A 150 17.23 14.98 10.46
CA THR A 150 16.02 14.31 10.04
C THR A 150 16.27 13.31 8.93
N TYR A 151 15.40 12.30 8.87
CA TYR A 151 15.37 11.28 7.84
C TYR A 151 13.94 11.13 7.30
N ILE A 152 13.82 10.51 6.13
CA ILE A 152 12.54 10.14 5.51
C ILE A 152 12.30 8.65 5.67
N GLY A 153 11.07 8.27 5.98
CA GLY A 153 10.65 6.87 6.04
C GLY A 153 9.50 6.61 5.08
N GLY A 154 9.30 5.33 4.75
CA GLY A 154 8.23 4.88 3.86
C GLY A 154 7.42 3.70 4.38
N TYR A 155 7.93 2.99 5.40
CA TYR A 155 7.39 1.70 5.80
C TYR A 155 7.01 1.65 7.28
N ARG A 156 5.76 1.34 7.55
CA ARG A 156 5.30 0.86 8.86
C ARG A 156 5.68 -0.60 9.05
N ILE A 157 6.15 -0.93 10.26
CA ILE A 157 6.49 -2.30 10.61
C ILE A 157 5.22 -3.13 10.78
N GLN A 158 5.18 -4.26 10.08
CA GLN A 158 4.09 -5.22 10.09
C GLN A 158 4.49 -6.43 10.94
N ARG A 159 4.34 -6.31 12.27
CA ARG A 159 4.78 -7.32 13.27
C ARG A 159 4.33 -8.75 12.95
N HIS A 160 3.10 -8.90 12.47
CA HIS A 160 2.53 -10.21 12.13
C HIS A 160 3.21 -10.90 10.93
N ARG A 161 4.04 -10.17 10.17
CA ARG A 161 4.88 -10.68 9.08
C ARG A 161 6.35 -10.85 9.49
N GLY A 162 6.65 -10.74 10.78
CA GLY A 162 8.00 -10.91 11.32
C GLY A 162 8.91 -9.68 11.21
N GLU A 163 8.42 -8.56 10.71
CA GLU A 163 9.21 -7.35 10.49
C GLU A 163 9.72 -6.69 11.77
N LYS A 164 10.87 -6.02 11.65
CA LYS A 164 11.60 -5.42 12.79
C LYS A 164 12.12 -4.03 12.47
N TYR A 165 12.22 -3.21 13.51
CA TYR A 165 12.87 -1.90 13.46
C TYR A 165 13.69 -1.66 14.72
N TRP A 166 15.00 -1.63 14.54
CA TRP A 166 15.99 -1.45 15.59
C TRP A 166 16.62 -0.07 15.50
N ALA A 167 17.05 0.44 16.66
CA ALA A 167 17.88 1.62 16.77
C ALA A 167 18.86 1.49 17.94
N ALA A 168 20.06 2.02 17.78
CA ALA A 168 21.14 2.02 18.76
C ALA A 168 22.07 3.24 18.57
N GLY A 169 23.03 3.42 19.48
CA GLY A 169 23.96 4.55 19.46
C GLY A 169 25.13 4.39 18.48
N ASP A 170 25.38 3.16 18.02
CA ASP A 170 26.50 2.82 17.13
C ASP A 170 26.14 1.64 16.20
N LEU A 171 26.94 1.51 15.14
CA LEU A 171 26.76 0.50 14.11
C LEU A 171 26.93 -0.94 14.61
N ALA A 172 27.83 -1.18 15.55
CA ALA A 172 28.07 -2.53 16.07
C ALA A 172 26.87 -3.02 16.89
N SER A 173 26.30 -2.14 17.72
CA SER A 173 25.13 -2.39 18.54
C SER A 173 23.90 -2.67 17.69
N VAL A 174 23.63 -1.88 16.63
CA VAL A 174 22.47 -2.13 15.77
C VAL A 174 22.62 -3.42 14.96
N ARG A 175 23.84 -3.74 14.49
CA ARG A 175 24.13 -5.03 13.86
C ARG A 175 23.93 -6.20 14.81
N ALA A 176 24.31 -6.06 16.08
CA ALA A 176 24.10 -7.10 17.09
C ALA A 176 22.60 -7.36 17.33
N LEU A 177 21.77 -6.32 17.40
CA LEU A 177 20.32 -6.45 17.49
C LEU A 177 19.74 -7.20 16.28
N ALA A 178 20.18 -6.81 15.08
CA ALA A 178 19.71 -7.42 13.84
C ALA A 178 20.15 -8.90 13.70
N ALA A 179 21.41 -9.21 14.01
CA ALA A 179 21.94 -10.57 13.96
C ALA A 179 21.26 -11.51 14.98
N ALA A 180 20.84 -10.98 16.13
CA ALA A 180 20.10 -11.73 17.13
C ALA A 180 18.59 -11.85 16.81
N SER A 181 18.10 -11.24 15.71
CA SER A 181 16.68 -11.07 15.43
C SER A 181 15.91 -10.55 16.67
N ALA A 182 16.50 -9.57 17.36
CA ALA A 182 15.94 -9.04 18.59
C ALA A 182 14.53 -8.45 18.35
N PRO A 183 13.68 -8.31 19.39
CA PRO A 183 12.49 -7.49 19.30
C PRO A 183 12.82 -6.08 18.80
N SER A 184 11.88 -5.44 18.08
CA SER A 184 12.02 -4.04 17.65
C SER A 184 12.32 -3.15 18.86
N THR A 185 13.12 -2.10 18.66
CA THR A 185 13.36 -1.11 19.70
C THR A 185 12.02 -0.46 20.07
N PRO A 186 11.61 -0.40 21.36
CA PRO A 186 10.27 0.07 21.73
C PRO A 186 9.92 1.47 21.24
N ASP A 187 10.92 2.35 21.12
CA ASP A 187 10.74 3.70 20.59
C ASP A 187 10.53 3.75 19.06
N ARG A 188 10.98 2.72 18.33
CA ARG A 188 10.79 2.60 16.87
C ARG A 188 9.51 1.86 16.49
N ASP A 189 9.04 0.97 17.35
CA ASP A 189 7.78 0.23 17.17
C ASP A 189 6.96 0.22 18.48
N PRO A 190 6.46 1.37 18.93
CA PRO A 190 5.72 1.47 20.19
C PRO A 190 4.31 0.89 20.07
N ASP A 191 3.90 0.11 21.08
CA ASP A 191 2.58 -0.54 21.12
C ASP A 191 1.41 0.44 20.98
N SER A 192 1.52 1.62 21.59
CA SER A 192 0.48 2.66 21.54
C SER A 192 0.24 3.21 20.14
N PHE A 193 1.21 3.09 19.23
CA PHE A 193 1.10 3.57 17.86
C PHE A 193 1.12 2.48 16.79
N TYR A 194 1.29 1.21 17.17
CA TYR A 194 1.15 0.11 16.24
C TYR A 194 -0.23 0.16 15.59
N ASN A 195 -0.30 0.08 14.26
CA ASN A 195 -1.54 0.22 13.50
C ASN A 195 -2.20 1.62 13.58
N THR A 196 -1.47 2.70 13.88
CA THR A 196 -1.99 4.09 13.80
C THR A 196 -1.49 4.76 12.52
N VAL A 197 -2.41 5.35 11.77
CA VAL A 197 -2.09 6.32 10.71
C VAL A 197 -2.15 7.72 11.30
N GLY A 198 -1.14 8.55 11.02
CA GLY A 198 -1.05 9.90 11.57
C GLY A 198 0.20 10.63 11.09
N ASN A 199 0.62 11.61 11.88
CA ASN A 199 1.83 12.39 11.69
C ASN A 199 2.97 11.86 12.59
N VAL A 200 4.08 12.60 12.66
CA VAL A 200 5.27 12.23 13.43
C VAL A 200 5.02 12.00 14.93
N SER A 201 4.03 12.66 15.54
CA SER A 201 3.81 12.60 17.00
C SER A 201 2.72 11.62 17.42
N ASN A 202 1.91 11.11 16.48
CA ASN A 202 0.79 10.23 16.78
C ASN A 202 0.70 9.00 15.85
N SER A 203 1.81 8.58 15.25
CA SER A 203 1.86 7.37 14.43
C SER A 203 3.14 6.57 14.67
N GLN A 204 3.13 5.30 14.26
CA GLN A 204 4.32 4.47 14.32
C GLN A 204 5.46 5.14 13.52
N PRO A 205 6.68 5.21 14.04
CA PRO A 205 7.85 5.62 13.27
C PRO A 205 7.97 4.82 11.97
N LEU A 206 8.31 5.50 10.88
CA LEU A 206 8.45 4.89 9.55
C LEU A 206 9.91 4.48 9.32
N ALA A 207 10.16 3.23 8.99
CA ALA A 207 11.48 2.79 8.58
C ALA A 207 11.87 3.40 7.22
N TYR A 208 13.15 3.73 7.07
CA TYR A 208 13.75 3.96 5.76
C TYR A 208 13.95 2.62 5.05
N GLY A 209 13.87 2.63 3.72
CA GLY A 209 13.94 1.43 2.90
C GLY A 209 13.88 1.74 1.41
N PRO A 210 13.81 0.71 0.56
CA PRO A 210 13.73 0.86 -0.88
C PRO A 210 12.54 1.71 -1.32
N ALA A 211 12.70 2.60 -2.30
CA ALA A 211 11.56 3.29 -2.90
C ALA A 211 10.77 2.36 -3.85
N MET A 212 11.49 1.48 -4.54
CA MET A 212 10.99 0.45 -5.45
C MET A 212 11.96 -0.73 -5.44
N ILE A 213 11.54 -1.86 -6.01
CA ILE A 213 12.39 -3.03 -6.24
C ILE A 213 12.08 -3.53 -7.65
N PHE A 214 13.10 -3.57 -8.50
CA PHE A 214 13.02 -4.11 -9.84
C PHE A 214 13.84 -5.39 -9.94
N ALA A 215 13.48 -6.29 -10.85
CA ALA A 215 14.31 -7.44 -11.19
C ALA A 215 14.20 -7.80 -12.67
N LYS A 216 15.22 -8.50 -13.15
CA LYS A 216 15.23 -9.22 -14.43
C LYS A 216 14.49 -10.55 -14.31
N GLY A 217 14.09 -11.11 -15.44
CA GLY A 217 13.36 -12.39 -15.54
C GLY A 217 11.91 -12.26 -16.02
N TRP A 218 11.51 -11.07 -16.48
CA TRP A 218 10.13 -10.80 -16.90
C TRP A 218 9.66 -11.70 -18.05
N ASP A 219 8.51 -12.33 -17.84
CA ASP A 219 7.97 -13.42 -18.65
C ASP A 219 6.89 -12.99 -19.67
N GLY A 220 6.67 -11.68 -19.83
CA GLY A 220 5.65 -11.14 -20.75
C GLY A 220 4.28 -10.92 -20.12
N ARG A 221 4.10 -11.11 -18.82
CA ARG A 221 2.85 -10.70 -18.13
C ARG A 221 2.70 -9.18 -18.06
N PRO A 222 1.49 -8.62 -18.05
CA PRO A 222 1.28 -7.18 -18.00
C PRO A 222 1.79 -6.59 -16.67
N VAL A 223 2.40 -5.41 -16.75
CA VAL A 223 2.95 -4.69 -15.60
C VAL A 223 2.39 -3.26 -15.64
N PRO A 224 1.49 -2.90 -14.71
CA PRO A 224 0.89 -1.56 -14.70
C PRO A 224 1.82 -0.50 -14.12
N LEU A 225 1.96 0.62 -14.82
CA LEU A 225 2.26 1.91 -14.20
C LEU A 225 0.97 2.46 -13.58
N VAL A 226 0.87 2.47 -12.26
CA VAL A 226 -0.36 2.82 -11.54
C VAL A 226 -0.35 4.29 -11.12
N LEU A 227 -1.18 5.09 -11.80
CA LEU A 227 -1.52 6.45 -11.37
C LEU A 227 -2.62 6.35 -10.31
N SER A 228 -2.33 6.76 -9.08
CA SER A 228 -3.19 6.43 -7.94
C SER A 228 -3.14 7.47 -6.82
N ASP A 229 -3.98 7.26 -5.82
CA ASP A 229 -3.94 7.96 -4.53
C ASP A 229 -4.00 6.96 -3.36
N SER A 230 -4.57 7.35 -2.21
CA SER A 230 -4.70 6.47 -1.03
C SER A 230 -5.52 5.21 -1.27
N LEU A 231 -6.35 5.14 -2.33
CA LEU A 231 -7.25 4.02 -2.56
C LEU A 231 -6.57 2.79 -3.18
N ILE A 232 -5.30 2.89 -3.59
CA ILE A 232 -4.56 1.74 -4.15
C ILE A 232 -4.13 0.73 -3.08
N GLU A 233 -3.68 1.22 -1.94
CA GLU A 233 -3.09 0.41 -0.86
C GLU A 233 -3.67 0.74 0.51
N ARG A 234 -4.49 1.80 0.64
CA ARG A 234 -4.88 2.42 1.91
C ARG A 234 -3.68 3.11 2.60
N GLN A 235 -3.93 4.13 3.41
CA GLN A 235 -2.89 4.69 4.28
C GLN A 235 -2.40 3.55 5.20
N GLU A 236 -1.14 3.12 5.09
CA GLU A 236 -0.62 1.85 5.63
C GLU A 236 -1.18 1.49 7.03
N ILE A 237 -2.13 0.56 7.10
CA ILE A 237 -2.67 0.03 8.35
C ILE A 237 -1.93 -1.28 8.63
N ALA A 238 -0.86 -1.16 9.42
CA ALA A 238 0.16 -2.19 9.60
C ALA A 238 -0.36 -3.60 9.96
N ALA A 239 -1.48 -3.72 10.68
CA ALA A 239 -2.03 -5.02 11.07
C ALA A 239 -2.89 -5.67 9.98
N SER A 240 -3.32 -4.89 8.98
CA SER A 240 -4.23 -5.33 7.90
C SER A 240 -3.52 -5.85 6.66
N ALA A 241 -2.19 -5.80 6.62
CA ALA A 241 -1.41 -6.34 5.51
C ALA A 241 -1.64 -7.85 5.36
N ASP A 242 -1.69 -8.35 4.13
CA ASP A 242 -1.60 -9.79 3.89
C ASP A 242 -0.15 -10.28 4.03
N GLU A 243 0.09 -11.58 3.87
CA GLU A 243 1.42 -12.19 3.95
C GLU A 243 2.43 -11.53 2.99
N ARG A 244 1.95 -11.06 1.83
CA ARG A 244 2.74 -10.39 0.79
C ARG A 244 2.77 -8.87 0.99
N GLY A 245 2.23 -8.36 2.09
CA GLY A 245 2.30 -6.96 2.48
C GLY A 245 1.25 -6.06 1.84
N ASN A 246 0.28 -6.60 1.07
CA ASN A 246 -0.75 -5.80 0.41
C ASN A 246 -1.89 -5.46 1.37
N MET A 247 -2.26 -4.17 1.40
CA MET A 247 -3.28 -3.65 2.31
C MET A 247 -4.56 -3.18 1.62
N GLY A 248 -4.50 -2.76 0.35
CA GLY A 248 -5.64 -2.20 -0.38
C GLY A 248 -6.24 -3.13 -1.43
N VAL A 249 -7.43 -2.76 -1.92
CA VAL A 249 -8.19 -3.51 -2.92
C VAL A 249 -7.36 -3.80 -4.17
N TRP A 250 -6.78 -2.77 -4.77
CA TRP A 250 -6.11 -2.91 -6.06
C TRP A 250 -4.83 -3.73 -5.98
N ARG A 251 -3.98 -3.49 -4.96
CA ARG A 251 -2.77 -4.30 -4.80
C ARG A 251 -3.09 -5.78 -4.58
N ARG A 252 -4.09 -6.08 -3.75
CA ARG A 252 -4.53 -7.46 -3.56
C ARG A 252 -5.11 -8.08 -4.83
N TRP A 253 -5.94 -7.34 -5.55
CA TRP A 253 -6.52 -7.84 -6.80
C TRP A 253 -5.47 -8.07 -7.91
N PHE A 254 -4.47 -7.20 -7.99
CA PHE A 254 -3.32 -7.40 -8.87
C PHE A 254 -2.50 -8.63 -8.49
N ASP A 255 -2.35 -8.92 -7.19
CA ASP A 255 -1.54 -10.02 -6.65
C ASP A 255 -2.26 -11.39 -6.59
N VAL A 256 -3.53 -11.47 -7.02
CA VAL A 256 -4.26 -12.75 -7.14
C VAL A 256 -3.55 -13.66 -8.16
N ALA A 257 -3.18 -14.86 -7.70
CA ALA A 257 -2.64 -15.94 -8.53
C ALA A 257 -3.75 -16.64 -9.33
N ASP A 258 -4.22 -15.98 -10.38
CA ASP A 258 -5.21 -16.52 -11.31
C ASP A 258 -4.55 -17.42 -12.37
N PRO A 259 -5.06 -18.62 -12.67
CA PRO A 259 -4.45 -19.53 -13.64
C PRO A 259 -4.52 -19.05 -15.09
N VAL A 260 -5.44 -18.13 -15.42
CA VAL A 260 -5.60 -17.57 -16.76
C VAL A 260 -4.88 -16.24 -16.87
N TRP A 261 -5.12 -15.33 -15.94
CA TRP A 261 -4.66 -13.95 -16.02
C TRP A 261 -3.36 -13.69 -15.27
N GLY A 262 -3.02 -14.56 -14.31
CA GLY A 262 -1.85 -14.40 -13.45
C GLY A 262 -1.95 -13.20 -12.52
N GLU A 263 -0.95 -13.08 -11.65
CA GLU A 263 -0.67 -11.83 -10.95
C GLU A 263 -0.01 -10.79 -11.87
N THR A 264 -0.07 -9.52 -11.47
CA THR A 264 0.62 -8.43 -12.15
C THR A 264 1.33 -7.56 -11.13
N MET A 265 2.65 -7.40 -11.22
CA MET A 265 3.40 -6.61 -10.25
C MET A 265 3.32 -5.11 -10.59
N PRO A 266 2.69 -4.26 -9.75
CA PRO A 266 2.46 -2.87 -10.12
C PRO A 266 3.66 -1.97 -9.84
N LEU A 267 3.90 -1.01 -10.74
CA LEU A 267 4.73 0.16 -10.48
C LEU A 267 3.84 1.29 -9.94
N ILE A 268 3.91 1.54 -8.64
CA ILE A 268 2.98 2.46 -7.97
C ILE A 268 3.55 3.89 -7.99
N MET A 269 2.77 4.84 -8.50
CA MET A 269 3.13 6.26 -8.52
C MET A 269 2.30 7.11 -7.55
N GLY A 270 1.24 6.60 -6.97
CA GLY A 270 0.38 7.36 -6.07
C GLY A 270 0.94 7.48 -4.65
N VAL A 271 0.47 8.52 -3.96
CA VAL A 271 0.50 8.62 -2.49
C VAL A 271 -0.82 9.15 -1.96
N PRO A 272 -1.12 8.98 -0.66
CA PRO A 272 -2.34 9.54 -0.08
C PRO A 272 -2.57 11.02 -0.40
N GLY A 273 -3.75 11.33 -0.91
CA GLY A 273 -4.15 12.69 -1.30
C GLY A 273 -3.69 13.13 -2.70
N ALA A 274 -2.95 12.30 -3.44
CA ALA A 274 -2.42 12.67 -4.74
C ALA A 274 -3.52 13.17 -5.70
N LYS A 275 -3.20 14.25 -6.41
CA LYS A 275 -4.07 14.92 -7.37
C LYS A 275 -3.48 14.82 -8.77
N SER A 276 -4.31 14.40 -9.73
CA SER A 276 -3.93 14.33 -11.14
C SER A 276 -3.51 15.70 -11.67
N GLN A 277 -4.12 16.80 -11.19
CA GLN A 277 -3.74 18.15 -11.65
C GLN A 277 -2.34 18.61 -11.22
N LEU A 278 -1.74 17.96 -10.21
CA LEU A 278 -0.42 18.31 -9.67
C LEU A 278 0.69 17.37 -10.15
N GLU A 279 0.34 16.23 -10.75
CA GLU A 279 1.31 15.30 -11.34
C GLU A 279 1.86 15.81 -12.67
N LEU A 280 3.19 15.87 -12.82
CA LEU A 280 3.87 16.34 -14.03
C LEU A 280 3.43 17.74 -14.53
N ALA A 281 2.85 18.57 -13.66
CA ALA A 281 2.34 19.90 -14.00
C ALA A 281 2.89 20.96 -13.04
N GLY A 282 3.20 22.15 -13.56
CA GLY A 282 3.81 23.26 -12.81
C GLY A 282 5.27 23.50 -13.18
N SER A 283 6.01 24.21 -12.31
CA SER A 283 7.44 24.51 -12.48
C SER A 283 8.15 24.61 -11.12
N GLY A 284 9.49 24.51 -11.11
CA GLY A 284 10.28 24.66 -9.88
C GLY A 284 10.00 23.58 -8.83
N SER A 285 9.88 23.96 -7.55
CA SER A 285 9.65 23.02 -6.44
C SER A 285 8.23 22.49 -6.33
N THR A 286 7.29 22.93 -7.18
CA THR A 286 5.90 22.48 -7.14
C THR A 286 5.59 21.36 -8.13
N ILE A 287 6.51 21.05 -9.06
CA ILE A 287 6.33 19.94 -10.01
C ILE A 287 6.91 18.66 -9.42
N ALA A 288 6.14 17.57 -9.42
CA ALA A 288 6.64 16.25 -9.06
C ALA A 288 7.33 15.62 -10.27
N THR A 289 8.66 15.61 -10.30
CA THR A 289 9.46 15.08 -11.43
C THR A 289 10.53 14.10 -11.01
N LEU A 290 10.98 14.09 -9.76
CA LEU A 290 12.07 13.21 -9.30
C LEU A 290 11.66 11.73 -9.38
N ARG A 291 10.42 11.38 -9.01
CA ARG A 291 9.89 10.01 -9.16
C ARG A 291 9.82 9.58 -10.60
N TRP A 292 9.34 10.46 -11.47
CA TRP A 292 9.31 10.21 -12.91
C TRP A 292 10.72 10.14 -13.51
N GLY A 293 11.68 10.87 -12.93
CA GLY A 293 13.10 10.79 -13.25
C GLY A 293 13.70 9.43 -12.86
N LEU A 294 13.32 8.88 -11.70
CA LEU A 294 13.69 7.51 -11.31
C LEU A 294 13.25 6.51 -12.39
N ILE A 295 11.99 6.60 -12.84
CA ILE A 295 11.45 5.71 -13.88
C ILE A 295 12.19 5.88 -15.21
N ASP A 296 12.51 7.12 -15.57
CA ASP A 296 13.32 7.42 -16.77
C ASP A 296 14.72 6.85 -16.69
N ILE A 297 15.36 6.85 -15.52
CA ILE A 297 16.69 6.25 -15.33
C ILE A 297 16.60 4.73 -15.53
N VAL A 298 15.61 4.06 -14.93
CA VAL A 298 15.41 2.61 -15.19
C VAL A 298 15.21 2.36 -16.68
N LYS A 299 14.34 3.15 -17.33
CA LYS A 299 14.08 3.05 -18.76
C LYS A 299 15.35 3.23 -19.61
N ASN A 300 16.05 4.35 -19.44
CA ASN A 300 17.08 4.79 -20.37
C ASN A 300 18.45 4.17 -20.06
N THR A 301 18.78 3.98 -18.79
CA THR A 301 20.09 3.46 -18.36
C THR A 301 20.07 1.94 -18.26
N TYR A 302 19.04 1.37 -17.64
CA TYR A 302 19.02 -0.05 -17.28
C TYR A 302 18.28 -0.94 -18.29
N ASN A 303 17.30 -0.38 -19.01
CA ASN A 303 16.44 -1.09 -19.95
C ASN A 303 16.65 -0.71 -21.42
N GLY A 304 17.74 0.00 -21.76
CA GLY A 304 18.07 0.33 -23.16
C GLY A 304 17.00 1.16 -23.87
N GLY A 305 16.21 1.95 -23.14
CA GLY A 305 15.12 2.77 -23.65
C GLY A 305 13.73 2.17 -23.49
N LEU A 306 13.59 0.92 -23.04
CA LEU A 306 12.29 0.28 -22.79
C LEU A 306 11.75 0.64 -21.40
N ASN A 307 10.45 0.95 -21.30
CA ASN A 307 9.82 1.34 -20.02
C ASN A 307 9.97 0.24 -18.95
N PRO A 308 9.90 0.48 -17.64
CA PRO A 308 9.81 -0.61 -16.65
C PRO A 308 8.35 -1.03 -16.37
N TRP A 309 7.50 -1.01 -17.40
CA TRP A 309 6.06 -1.31 -17.34
C TRP A 309 5.55 -1.55 -18.78
N THR A 310 4.32 -2.06 -18.92
CA THR A 310 3.72 -2.36 -20.23
C THR A 310 2.50 -1.51 -20.55
N PHE A 311 1.70 -1.14 -19.54
CA PHE A 311 0.54 -0.28 -19.71
C PHE A 311 0.36 0.68 -18.52
N VAL A 312 -0.53 1.66 -18.66
CA VAL A 312 -0.88 2.59 -17.58
C VAL A 312 -2.23 2.22 -17.00
N PHE A 313 -2.29 2.08 -15.68
CA PHE A 313 -3.53 1.90 -14.92
C PHE A 313 -3.88 3.19 -14.20
N ASP A 314 -4.93 3.88 -14.66
CA ASP A 314 -5.31 5.20 -14.18
C ASP A 314 -6.47 5.15 -13.18
N GLN A 315 -6.13 4.96 -11.90
CA GLN A 315 -7.04 5.03 -10.76
C GLN A 315 -7.17 6.46 -10.19
N SER A 316 -6.30 7.39 -10.62
CA SER A 316 -6.21 8.76 -10.08
C SER A 316 -7.50 9.59 -10.25
N GLY A 317 -7.52 10.79 -9.66
CA GLY A 317 -8.52 11.82 -9.95
C GLY A 317 -9.53 12.06 -8.82
N ARG A 318 -9.68 11.19 -7.83
CA ARG A 318 -10.65 11.38 -6.74
C ARG A 318 -10.39 12.66 -5.92
N ASN A 319 -9.12 12.99 -5.65
CA ASN A 319 -8.76 14.20 -4.90
C ASN A 319 -8.82 15.49 -5.72
N ASP A 320 -9.08 15.40 -7.03
CA ASP A 320 -9.32 16.52 -7.93
C ASP A 320 -10.81 16.94 -8.00
N ASN A 321 -11.62 16.48 -7.04
CA ASN A 321 -13.06 16.70 -7.04
C ASN A 321 -13.42 18.18 -7.23
N ASN A 322 -14.51 18.39 -7.97
CA ASN A 322 -15.01 19.70 -8.31
C ASN A 322 -16.52 19.64 -8.49
N ALA A 323 -17.24 20.70 -8.15
CA ALA A 323 -18.69 20.79 -8.36
C ALA A 323 -19.07 20.66 -9.85
N THR A 324 -18.16 21.05 -10.76
CA THR A 324 -18.30 20.91 -12.21
C THR A 324 -17.65 19.61 -12.69
N ALA A 325 -18.46 18.69 -13.22
CA ALA A 325 -18.00 17.37 -13.67
C ALA A 325 -16.93 17.43 -14.77
N SER A 326 -17.05 18.33 -15.75
CA SER A 326 -16.06 18.48 -16.82
C SER A 326 -14.70 18.95 -16.29
N THR A 327 -14.68 19.89 -15.33
CA THR A 327 -13.46 20.33 -14.68
C THR A 327 -12.77 19.18 -13.94
N TRP A 328 -13.54 18.41 -13.15
CA TRP A 328 -13.02 17.25 -12.44
C TRP A 328 -12.43 16.19 -13.40
N ALA A 329 -13.18 15.79 -14.43
CA ALA A 329 -12.71 14.81 -15.41
C ALA A 329 -11.47 15.30 -16.18
N ASN A 330 -11.41 16.58 -16.53
CA ASN A 330 -10.28 17.15 -17.27
C ASN A 330 -8.97 17.14 -16.48
N PHE A 331 -9.00 17.24 -15.15
CA PHE A 331 -7.79 17.08 -14.34
C PHE A 331 -7.20 15.67 -14.46
N LYS A 332 -8.05 14.64 -14.41
CA LYS A 332 -7.66 13.24 -14.64
C LYS A 332 -7.13 13.03 -16.06
N PHE A 333 -7.88 13.49 -17.07
CA PHE A 333 -7.50 13.36 -18.47
C PHE A 333 -6.19 14.10 -18.80
N GLY A 334 -5.95 15.25 -18.20
CA GLY A 334 -4.71 15.99 -18.38
C GLY A 334 -3.48 15.20 -17.93
N LEU A 335 -3.57 14.40 -16.86
CA LEU A 335 -2.47 13.53 -16.45
C LEU A 335 -2.19 12.45 -17.50
N VAL A 336 -3.24 11.81 -18.03
CA VAL A 336 -3.09 10.82 -19.11
C VAL A 336 -2.38 11.44 -20.32
N ASP A 337 -2.78 12.64 -20.72
CA ASP A 337 -2.17 13.36 -21.85
C ASP A 337 -0.67 13.65 -21.59
N ARG A 338 -0.30 14.03 -20.37
CA ARG A 338 1.11 14.24 -19.99
C ARG A 338 1.93 12.95 -19.98
N VAL A 339 1.37 11.84 -19.52
CA VAL A 339 2.06 10.53 -19.57
C VAL A 339 2.25 10.08 -21.02
N LYS A 340 1.25 10.23 -21.87
CA LYS A 340 1.36 9.95 -23.31
C LYS A 340 2.37 10.86 -24.01
N ALA A 341 2.45 12.14 -23.63
CA ALA A 341 3.48 13.04 -24.13
C ALA A 341 4.90 12.61 -23.71
N ARG A 342 5.05 12.13 -22.46
CA ARG A 342 6.34 11.72 -21.89
C ARG A 342 6.87 10.40 -22.45
N TYR A 343 6.00 9.40 -22.60
CA TYR A 343 6.42 8.03 -22.92
C TYR A 343 5.91 7.51 -24.27
N GLY A 344 5.05 8.26 -24.98
CA GLY A 344 4.56 7.95 -26.33
C GLY A 344 3.03 7.95 -26.46
N ALA A 345 2.51 8.51 -27.56
CA ALA A 345 1.07 8.67 -27.78
C ALA A 345 0.29 7.33 -27.85
N GLY A 346 0.96 6.25 -28.26
CA GLY A 346 0.36 4.91 -28.43
C GLY A 346 0.29 4.05 -27.17
N ILE A 347 0.62 4.59 -25.99
CA ILE A 347 0.56 3.82 -24.74
C ILE A 347 -0.86 3.33 -24.47
N HIS A 348 -0.95 2.06 -24.12
CA HIS A 348 -2.18 1.43 -23.64
C HIS A 348 -2.52 1.97 -22.24
N VAL A 349 -3.65 2.66 -22.11
CA VAL A 349 -4.12 3.22 -20.83
C VAL A 349 -5.46 2.61 -20.48
N VAL A 350 -5.58 2.06 -19.28
CA VAL A 350 -6.81 1.53 -18.71
C VAL A 350 -7.30 2.47 -17.62
N GLY A 351 -8.46 3.09 -17.86
CA GLY A 351 -9.08 4.00 -16.89
C GLY A 351 -9.94 3.27 -15.87
N VAL A 352 -10.08 3.84 -14.67
CA VAL A 352 -10.98 3.32 -13.63
C VAL A 352 -12.00 4.38 -13.26
N THR A 353 -13.26 3.99 -13.07
CA THR A 353 -14.28 4.90 -12.52
C THR A 353 -13.98 5.24 -11.05
N ILE A 354 -14.36 6.44 -10.62
CA ILE A 354 -14.08 6.94 -9.28
C ILE A 354 -15.19 6.48 -8.32
N GLN A 355 -14.80 5.99 -7.14
CA GLN A 355 -15.72 5.56 -6.10
C GLN A 355 -16.38 6.74 -5.35
N PRO A 356 -17.61 6.56 -4.83
CA PRO A 356 -18.31 7.56 -4.01
C PRO A 356 -17.61 7.90 -2.70
N THR A 357 -18.11 8.96 -2.06
CA THR A 357 -17.87 9.27 -0.64
C THR A 357 -19.23 9.34 0.05
N VAL A 358 -19.37 8.64 1.17
CA VAL A 358 -20.63 8.56 1.92
C VAL A 358 -20.46 9.12 3.33
N SER A 359 -21.53 9.72 3.86
CA SER A 359 -21.65 10.05 5.28
C SER A 359 -22.51 9.02 5.99
N THR A 360 -22.41 8.97 7.31
CA THR A 360 -23.16 8.03 8.13
C THR A 360 -23.66 8.66 9.43
N SER A 361 -24.84 8.25 9.89
CA SER A 361 -25.36 8.50 11.24
C SER A 361 -25.21 7.31 12.18
N THR A 362 -24.73 6.16 11.66
CA THR A 362 -24.66 4.88 12.37
C THR A 362 -23.25 4.28 12.36
N ALA A 363 -22.22 5.12 12.16
CA ALA A 363 -20.82 4.69 12.06
C ALA A 363 -20.61 3.56 11.03
N TYR A 364 -21.27 3.68 9.87
CA TYR A 364 -21.23 2.74 8.74
C TYR A 364 -21.75 1.32 9.08
N ARG A 365 -22.47 1.18 10.20
CA ARG A 365 -23.07 -0.09 10.62
C ARG A 365 -24.20 -0.53 9.69
N THR A 366 -25.10 0.39 9.36
CA THR A 366 -26.36 0.08 8.67
C THR A 366 -26.48 0.83 7.36
N LEU A 367 -27.07 0.17 6.35
CA LEU A 367 -27.29 0.80 5.05
C LEU A 367 -28.24 1.99 5.14
N ALA A 368 -29.29 1.89 5.95
CA ALA A 368 -30.25 2.98 6.16
C ALA A 368 -29.65 4.21 6.85
N GLY A 369 -28.52 4.06 7.53
CA GLY A 369 -27.79 5.15 8.16
C GLY A 369 -26.80 5.85 7.24
N LEU A 370 -26.71 5.46 5.96
CA LEU A 370 -25.83 6.07 4.98
C LEU A 370 -26.53 7.17 4.19
N SER A 371 -25.78 8.19 3.80
CA SER A 371 -26.22 9.19 2.81
C SER A 371 -25.08 9.62 1.90
N VAL A 372 -25.41 10.10 0.70
CA VAL A 372 -24.44 10.53 -0.31
C VAL A 372 -24.81 11.91 -0.84
N ALA A 373 -23.85 12.84 -0.81
CA ALA A 373 -24.04 14.19 -1.35
C ALA A 373 -24.02 14.19 -2.88
N THR A 374 -24.68 15.16 -3.52
CA THR A 374 -24.74 15.28 -4.99
C THR A 374 -23.37 15.24 -5.67
N LEU A 375 -22.36 15.87 -5.06
CA LEU A 375 -20.98 15.85 -5.57
C LEU A 375 -20.46 14.42 -5.75
N TRP A 376 -20.76 13.55 -4.79
CA TRP A 376 -20.21 12.20 -4.65
C TRP A 376 -21.16 11.09 -5.09
N ASN A 377 -22.36 11.43 -5.57
CA ASN A 377 -23.35 10.44 -5.97
C ASN A 377 -23.00 9.88 -7.37
N ALA A 378 -22.53 8.63 -7.41
CA ALA A 378 -22.14 7.94 -8.63
C ALA A 378 -23.33 7.43 -9.48
N VAL A 379 -24.57 7.56 -9.00
CA VAL A 379 -25.80 7.08 -9.68
C VAL A 379 -26.57 8.20 -10.35
N SER A 380 -26.62 9.40 -9.75
CA SER A 380 -27.42 10.53 -10.27
C SER A 380 -26.76 11.92 -10.15
N GLY A 381 -25.55 12.03 -9.59
CA GLY A 381 -24.90 13.31 -9.28
C GLY A 381 -23.69 13.68 -10.15
N THR A 382 -22.87 14.61 -9.66
CA THR A 382 -21.66 15.10 -10.35
C THR A 382 -20.70 13.95 -10.65
N LEU A 383 -20.46 13.08 -9.67
CA LEU A 383 -19.59 11.92 -9.84
C LEU A 383 -20.11 10.96 -10.92
N LYS A 384 -21.43 10.76 -11.06
CA LYS A 384 -22.01 9.98 -12.16
C LYS A 384 -21.56 10.54 -13.51
N SER A 385 -21.70 11.85 -13.70
CA SER A 385 -21.28 12.53 -14.94
C SER A 385 -19.77 12.37 -15.20
N VAL A 386 -18.93 12.45 -14.16
CA VAL A 386 -17.49 12.20 -14.28
C VAL A 386 -17.21 10.76 -14.72
N ASN A 387 -17.85 9.78 -14.08
CA ASN A 387 -17.69 8.37 -14.44
C ASN A 387 -18.19 8.05 -15.85
N ASP A 388 -19.26 8.70 -16.31
CA ASP A 388 -19.73 8.58 -17.69
C ASP A 388 -18.73 9.19 -18.69
N LEU A 389 -18.10 10.33 -18.36
CA LEU A 389 -17.02 10.90 -19.17
C LEU A 389 -15.80 9.99 -19.25
N ILE A 390 -15.41 9.33 -18.14
CA ILE A 390 -14.31 8.36 -18.13
C ILE A 390 -14.61 7.20 -19.08
N LYS A 391 -15.79 6.60 -18.99
CA LYS A 391 -16.20 5.46 -19.84
C LYS A 391 -16.31 5.82 -21.33
N ALA A 392 -16.64 7.07 -21.64
CA ALA A 392 -16.78 7.56 -23.02
C ALA A 392 -15.48 8.10 -23.65
N SER A 393 -14.41 8.26 -22.86
CA SER A 393 -13.19 8.94 -23.30
C SER A 393 -12.32 8.06 -24.21
N SER A 394 -11.93 8.60 -25.37
CA SER A 394 -10.97 7.97 -26.28
C SER A 394 -9.52 7.98 -25.77
N ARG A 395 -9.25 8.65 -24.63
CA ARG A 395 -7.92 8.63 -24.00
C ARG A 395 -7.59 7.26 -23.43
N TYR A 396 -8.61 6.52 -23.03
CA TYR A 396 -8.46 5.17 -22.51
C TYR A 396 -8.69 4.16 -23.61
N ALA A 397 -7.80 3.17 -23.70
CA ALA A 397 -7.99 2.04 -24.57
C ALA A 397 -9.11 1.13 -24.04
N ARG A 398 -9.19 0.98 -22.71
CA ARG A 398 -10.22 0.24 -21.98
C ARG A 398 -10.51 0.91 -20.65
N TRP A 399 -11.60 0.50 -19.98
CA TRP A 399 -11.93 0.97 -18.65
C TRP A 399 -12.48 -0.13 -17.76
N ILE A 400 -12.29 0.02 -16.45
CA ILE A 400 -12.90 -0.79 -15.39
C ILE A 400 -13.94 0.08 -14.68
N ASP A 401 -15.19 -0.38 -14.63
CA ASP A 401 -16.20 0.24 -13.79
C ASP A 401 -16.13 -0.37 -12.40
N PHE A 402 -15.51 0.36 -11.46
CA PHE A 402 -15.27 -0.11 -10.11
C PHE A 402 -16.53 -0.09 -9.23
N LEU A 403 -17.52 0.74 -9.59
CA LEU A 403 -18.70 0.99 -8.76
C LEU A 403 -19.48 -0.29 -8.36
N PRO A 404 -19.75 -1.26 -9.25
CA PRO A 404 -20.51 -2.46 -8.88
C PRO A 404 -19.78 -3.41 -7.93
N TYR A 405 -18.44 -3.40 -7.96
CA TYR A 405 -17.60 -4.25 -7.10
C TYR A 405 -17.46 -3.64 -5.71
N TRP A 406 -17.35 -2.32 -5.64
CA TRP A 406 -17.28 -1.56 -4.40
C TRP A 406 -18.62 -1.49 -3.65
N SER A 407 -19.75 -1.50 -4.37
CA SER A 407 -21.04 -1.27 -3.75
C SER A 407 -21.56 -2.45 -2.91
N ASP A 408 -22.30 -2.13 -1.85
CA ASP A 408 -23.15 -3.05 -1.11
C ASP A 408 -24.09 -3.79 -2.08
N SER A 409 -24.19 -5.11 -1.93
CA SER A 409 -25.02 -5.95 -2.81
C SER A 409 -26.50 -5.55 -2.79
N ARG A 410 -26.93 -4.85 -1.74
CA ARG A 410 -28.30 -4.36 -1.55
C ARG A 410 -28.52 -2.96 -2.13
N SER A 411 -27.46 -2.20 -2.45
CA SER A 411 -27.60 -0.83 -2.96
C SER A 411 -26.38 -0.32 -3.72
N LEU A 412 -26.58 0.01 -5.00
CA LEU A 412 -25.54 0.60 -5.85
C LEU A 412 -25.20 2.02 -5.38
N GLY A 413 -23.91 2.33 -5.27
CA GLY A 413 -23.44 3.66 -4.86
C GLY A 413 -23.22 3.83 -3.36
N PHE A 414 -23.45 2.79 -2.57
CA PHE A 414 -23.17 2.74 -1.14
C PHE A 414 -22.16 1.63 -0.84
N PRO A 415 -21.20 1.83 0.09
CA PRO A 415 -20.23 0.79 0.45
C PRO A 415 -20.88 -0.33 1.27
N PRO A 416 -20.27 -1.53 1.33
CA PRO A 416 -20.71 -2.59 2.21
C PRO A 416 -20.67 -2.14 3.67
N THR A 417 -21.78 -2.33 4.37
CA THR A 417 -21.93 -1.98 5.80
C THR A 417 -21.70 -3.18 6.70
N ALA A 418 -21.53 -2.94 8.02
CA ALA A 418 -21.23 -4.02 8.97
C ALA A 418 -22.29 -5.13 9.02
N GLU A 419 -23.55 -4.82 8.70
CA GLU A 419 -24.63 -5.80 8.56
C GLU A 419 -24.36 -6.92 7.56
N LEU A 420 -23.49 -6.71 6.57
CA LEU A 420 -23.10 -7.75 5.60
C LEU A 420 -22.10 -8.76 6.18
N PHE A 421 -21.50 -8.46 7.33
CA PHE A 421 -20.40 -9.24 7.90
C PHE A 421 -20.70 -9.69 9.33
N PRO A 422 -21.77 -10.49 9.57
CA PRO A 422 -22.00 -11.07 10.89
C PRO A 422 -20.88 -12.07 11.22
N LEU A 423 -20.26 -11.91 12.40
CA LEU A 423 -19.16 -12.76 12.86
C LEU A 423 -19.57 -13.66 14.04
N GLY A 424 -20.81 -13.57 14.50
CA GLY A 424 -21.32 -14.28 15.68
C GLY A 424 -21.35 -13.35 16.89
N ASN A 425 -20.77 -13.79 18.00
CA ASN A 425 -20.82 -13.08 19.27
C ASN A 425 -19.43 -13.02 19.93
N VAL A 426 -19.23 -12.04 20.81
CA VAL A 426 -18.10 -12.02 21.74
C VAL A 426 -18.20 -13.24 22.66
N ILE A 427 -17.14 -14.04 22.74
CA ILE A 427 -17.12 -15.28 23.51
C ILE A 427 -16.67 -15.02 24.95
N GLY A 428 -15.68 -14.14 25.10
CA GLY A 428 -15.15 -13.69 26.38
C GLY A 428 -14.80 -12.22 26.32
N HIS A 429 -15.34 -11.45 27.25
CA HIS A 429 -15.10 -10.02 27.37
C HIS A 429 -13.65 -9.72 27.76
N PRO A 430 -13.16 -8.48 27.50
CA PRO A 430 -11.82 -8.07 27.93
C PRO A 430 -11.73 -8.05 29.46
N GLY A 431 -10.61 -8.51 30.01
CA GLY A 431 -10.37 -8.53 31.46
C GLY A 431 -10.11 -7.15 32.06
N ASN A 432 -9.73 -6.17 31.24
CA ASN A 432 -9.59 -4.76 31.62
C ASN A 432 -10.33 -3.85 30.63
N GLN A 433 -11.29 -3.07 31.11
CA GLN A 433 -12.13 -2.16 30.32
C GLN A 433 -12.08 -0.72 30.85
N ASP A 434 -10.96 -0.36 31.49
CA ASP A 434 -10.69 0.93 32.14
C ASP A 434 -10.64 2.16 31.21
N GLY A 435 -10.63 1.96 29.90
CA GLY A 435 -10.51 3.04 28.92
C GLY A 435 -9.09 3.58 28.73
N VAL A 436 -8.07 2.93 29.29
CA VAL A 436 -6.66 3.36 29.21
C VAL A 436 -5.75 2.22 28.74
N THR A 437 -5.98 1.00 29.21
CA THR A 437 -5.16 -0.17 28.91
C THR A 437 -5.64 -0.91 27.67
N THR A 438 -4.73 -1.19 26.73
CA THR A 438 -5.01 -2.04 25.56
C THR A 438 -5.64 -3.36 25.98
N TRP A 439 -6.74 -3.73 25.35
CA TRP A 439 -7.42 -4.99 25.62
C TRP A 439 -6.64 -6.14 24.97
N ASN A 440 -6.13 -7.08 25.76
CA ASN A 440 -5.28 -8.18 25.30
C ASN A 440 -5.82 -9.58 25.66
N THR A 441 -7.03 -9.67 26.23
CA THR A 441 -7.65 -10.94 26.64
C THR A 441 -9.05 -11.14 26.06
N MET A 442 -9.45 -10.36 25.04
CA MET A 442 -10.77 -10.48 24.45
C MET A 442 -10.85 -11.79 23.67
N VAL A 443 -11.86 -12.64 23.93
CA VAL A 443 -12.04 -13.90 23.22
C VAL A 443 -13.08 -13.73 22.12
N LEU A 444 -12.67 -14.01 20.88
CA LEU A 444 -13.47 -13.86 19.67
C LEU A 444 -13.51 -15.17 18.87
N PRO A 445 -14.46 -15.33 17.95
CA PRO A 445 -14.42 -16.40 16.95
C PRO A 445 -13.13 -16.37 16.10
N ASP A 446 -12.59 -17.53 15.74
CA ASP A 446 -11.35 -17.65 14.96
C ASP A 446 -11.42 -17.08 13.54
N ILE A 447 -12.62 -16.86 13.00
CA ILE A 447 -12.85 -16.22 11.71
C ILE A 447 -12.40 -14.76 11.70
N VAL A 448 -12.20 -14.11 12.85
CA VAL A 448 -11.79 -12.70 12.93
C VAL A 448 -10.30 -12.54 12.60
N PRO A 449 -9.92 -11.94 11.45
CA PRO A 449 -8.52 -11.85 11.07
C PRO A 449 -7.79 -10.74 11.83
N ASN A 450 -6.45 -10.82 11.84
CA ASN A 450 -5.62 -9.69 12.28
C ASN A 450 -5.84 -8.47 11.37
N GLY A 451 -5.78 -7.27 11.93
CA GLY A 451 -6.05 -6.01 11.22
C GLY A 451 -7.52 -5.75 10.91
N ALA A 452 -8.41 -6.68 11.25
CA ALA A 452 -9.83 -6.47 11.06
C ALA A 452 -10.34 -5.43 12.05
N ARG A 453 -11.14 -4.49 11.55
CA ARG A 453 -11.99 -3.69 12.41
C ARG A 453 -13.28 -4.45 12.68
N ILE A 454 -13.55 -4.68 13.96
CA ILE A 454 -14.75 -5.32 14.46
C ILE A 454 -15.67 -4.28 15.08
N THR A 455 -16.97 -4.51 14.98
CA THR A 455 -18.02 -3.71 15.62
C THR A 455 -18.85 -4.62 16.50
N PHE A 456 -19.12 -4.22 17.72
CA PHE A 456 -19.95 -4.99 18.64
C PHE A 456 -20.95 -4.14 19.38
N GLU A 457 -22.08 -4.76 19.70
CA GLU A 457 -23.17 -4.17 20.48
C GLU A 457 -22.86 -4.30 21.97
N TYR A 458 -22.23 -3.29 22.56
CA TYR A 458 -21.80 -3.35 23.97
C TYR A 458 -22.95 -3.13 24.96
N GLN A 459 -24.08 -2.57 24.49
CA GLN A 459 -25.38 -2.48 25.18
C GLN A 459 -26.49 -2.49 24.11
N PRO A 460 -27.74 -2.84 24.43
CA PRO A 460 -28.84 -2.82 23.47
C PRO A 460 -28.94 -1.48 22.71
N GLY A 461 -28.76 -1.52 21.39
CA GLY A 461 -28.78 -0.35 20.50
C GLY A 461 -27.50 0.50 20.49
N LEU A 462 -26.50 0.20 21.33
CA LEU A 462 -25.25 0.94 21.44
C LEU A 462 -24.06 0.11 20.94
N TYR A 463 -23.28 0.71 20.05
CA TYR A 463 -22.24 0.01 19.31
C TYR A 463 -20.91 0.75 19.44
N THR A 464 -19.83 -0.01 19.41
CA THR A 464 -18.49 0.53 19.30
C THR A 464 -17.64 -0.39 18.43
N SER A 465 -16.49 0.10 17.99
CA SER A 465 -15.59 -0.66 17.14
C SER A 465 -14.18 -0.67 17.70
N ARG A 466 -13.44 -1.73 17.36
CA ARG A 466 -12.04 -1.93 17.72
C ARG A 466 -11.30 -2.54 16.54
N THR A 467 -10.01 -2.30 16.41
CA THR A 467 -9.16 -3.00 15.45
C THR A 467 -8.34 -4.09 16.12
N VAL A 468 -8.42 -5.32 15.60
CA VAL A 468 -7.58 -6.43 16.03
C VAL A 468 -6.15 -6.17 15.56
N ILE A 469 -5.18 -6.16 16.48
CA ILE A 469 -3.77 -5.89 16.20
C ILE A 469 -2.85 -7.08 16.48
N ALA A 470 -3.32 -8.05 17.26
CA ALA A 470 -2.71 -9.36 17.41
C ALA A 470 -3.78 -10.40 17.76
N ARG A 471 -3.50 -11.67 17.46
CA ARG A 471 -4.34 -12.81 17.85
C ARG A 471 -3.50 -14.03 18.19
N THR A 472 -4.00 -14.83 19.12
CA THR A 472 -3.49 -16.17 19.46
C THR A 472 -4.63 -17.16 19.32
N ASP A 473 -4.41 -18.25 18.58
CA ASP A 473 -5.40 -19.32 18.42
C ASP A 473 -5.44 -20.17 19.69
N ASN A 474 -6.65 -20.46 20.18
CA ASN A 474 -6.87 -21.25 21.39
C ASN A 474 -7.05 -22.75 21.09
N GLY A 475 -7.16 -23.14 19.82
CA GLY A 475 -7.32 -24.54 19.39
C GLY A 475 -8.74 -25.10 19.53
N ASP A 476 -9.71 -24.26 19.87
CA ASP A 476 -11.12 -24.61 20.10
C ASP A 476 -12.09 -23.83 19.18
N GLY A 477 -11.57 -23.25 18.09
CA GLY A 477 -12.33 -22.37 17.19
C GLY A 477 -12.46 -20.94 17.70
N THR A 478 -11.72 -20.57 18.74
CA THR A 478 -11.67 -19.21 19.29
C THR A 478 -10.26 -18.63 19.27
N ILE A 479 -10.18 -17.32 19.39
CA ILE A 479 -8.92 -16.59 19.51
C ILE A 479 -8.92 -15.71 20.73
N THR A 480 -7.75 -15.57 21.33
CA THR A 480 -7.44 -14.47 22.24
C THR A 480 -6.90 -13.30 21.42
N ALA A 481 -7.66 -12.22 21.34
CA ALA A 481 -7.36 -11.04 20.54
C ALA A 481 -6.79 -9.91 21.41
N THR A 482 -5.78 -9.25 20.86
CA THR A 482 -5.39 -7.90 21.28
C THR A 482 -6.03 -6.89 20.35
N VAL A 483 -6.77 -5.95 20.92
CA VAL A 483 -7.48 -4.92 20.15
C VAL A 483 -7.09 -3.51 20.56
N LYS A 484 -7.10 -2.62 19.58
CA LYS A 484 -6.79 -1.21 19.73
C LYS A 484 -8.05 -0.38 19.96
N GLU A 485 -7.88 0.93 20.18
CA GLU A 485 -8.91 1.91 20.52
C GLU A 485 -9.47 1.71 21.94
N VAL A 486 -8.72 2.16 22.94
CA VAL A 486 -9.11 1.97 24.33
C VAL A 486 -10.09 3.07 24.75
N PHE A 487 -11.38 2.77 24.69
CA PHE A 487 -12.44 3.59 25.27
C PHE A 487 -13.13 2.82 26.39
N ALA A 488 -13.58 3.55 27.42
CA ALA A 488 -14.34 2.97 28.53
C ALA A 488 -15.73 2.53 28.01
N THR A 489 -15.82 1.29 27.55
CA THR A 489 -17.06 0.65 27.10
C THR A 489 -17.11 -0.75 27.67
N ASN A 490 -18.19 -1.10 28.38
CA ASN A 490 -18.36 -2.40 29.01
C ASN A 490 -18.95 -3.43 28.04
N VAL A 491 -18.09 -4.04 27.24
CA VAL A 491 -18.42 -5.19 26.39
C VAL A 491 -18.76 -6.38 27.27
N GLN A 492 -19.87 -7.02 26.94
CA GLN A 492 -20.35 -8.21 27.62
C GLN A 492 -20.07 -9.45 26.78
N ASP A 493 -19.97 -10.59 27.44
CA ASP A 493 -20.07 -11.88 26.77
C ASP A 493 -21.38 -11.94 25.98
N ASN A 494 -21.36 -12.67 24.87
CA ASN A 494 -22.47 -12.84 23.97
C ASN A 494 -22.94 -11.56 23.23
N ALA A 495 -22.20 -10.44 23.32
CA ALA A 495 -22.47 -9.24 22.52
C ALA A 495 -22.38 -9.57 21.01
N ALA A 496 -23.34 -9.10 20.21
CA ALA A 496 -23.34 -9.32 18.77
C ALA A 496 -22.08 -8.70 18.13
N LEU A 497 -21.44 -9.44 17.22
CA LEU A 497 -20.16 -9.11 16.62
C LEU A 497 -20.26 -9.05 15.09
N PHE A 498 -19.71 -7.99 14.51
CA PHE A 498 -19.73 -7.72 13.08
C PHE A 498 -18.36 -7.27 12.59
N GLY A 499 -18.05 -7.53 11.31
CA GLY A 499 -16.93 -6.93 10.62
C GLY A 499 -17.29 -5.55 10.09
N ALA A 500 -16.38 -4.57 10.17
CA ALA A 500 -16.59 -3.28 9.54
C ALA A 500 -16.13 -3.30 8.06
N GLY A 501 -16.99 -2.84 7.16
CA GLY A 501 -16.67 -2.70 5.73
C GLY A 501 -15.96 -1.40 5.38
N LEU A 502 -16.20 -0.32 6.13
CA LEU A 502 -15.67 1.01 5.87
C LEU A 502 -15.01 1.59 7.14
N GLY A 503 -13.89 2.28 6.95
CA GLY A 503 -13.11 2.90 8.02
C GLY A 503 -13.83 4.07 8.70
N SER A 504 -13.40 4.38 9.94
CA SER A 504 -13.83 5.58 10.67
C SER A 504 -12.91 6.78 10.47
N ASP A 505 -12.34 6.92 9.27
CA ASP A 505 -11.49 8.06 8.91
C ASP A 505 -12.25 9.40 8.88
N GLY A 506 -13.56 9.39 9.14
CA GLY A 506 -14.44 10.56 9.18
C GLY A 506 -14.79 11.11 7.79
N ILE A 507 -14.30 10.49 6.72
CA ILE A 507 -14.51 10.92 5.34
C ILE A 507 -15.23 9.88 4.50
N GLY A 508 -15.40 8.64 4.98
CA GLY A 508 -16.32 7.66 4.40
C GLY A 508 -15.97 7.23 2.99
N VAL A 509 -14.68 7.00 2.76
CA VAL A 509 -14.14 6.57 1.47
C VAL A 509 -13.24 5.35 1.58
N HIS A 510 -12.46 5.21 2.66
CA HIS A 510 -11.51 4.11 2.78
C HIS A 510 -12.17 2.86 3.36
N GLU A 511 -11.97 1.73 2.67
CA GLU A 511 -12.47 0.43 3.07
C GLU A 511 -11.65 -0.12 4.26
N ASP A 512 -12.36 -0.79 5.18
CA ASP A 512 -11.72 -1.67 6.17
C ASP A 512 -11.49 -3.06 5.58
N LEU A 513 -10.76 -3.92 6.30
CA LEU A 513 -10.32 -5.23 5.79
C LEU A 513 -11.47 -6.07 5.22
N TYR A 514 -12.64 -6.11 5.86
CA TYR A 514 -13.79 -6.85 5.32
C TYR A 514 -14.34 -6.22 4.03
N GLY A 515 -14.39 -4.88 3.93
CA GLY A 515 -14.78 -4.20 2.70
C GLY A 515 -13.77 -4.43 1.57
N ILE A 516 -12.47 -4.40 1.89
CA ILE A 516 -11.40 -4.72 0.94
C ILE A 516 -11.57 -6.13 0.38
N LEU A 517 -11.71 -7.13 1.25
CA LEU A 517 -11.88 -8.53 0.86
C LEU A 517 -13.17 -8.73 0.05
N TYR A 518 -14.27 -8.12 0.48
CA TYR A 518 -15.55 -8.14 -0.22
C TYR A 518 -15.44 -7.59 -1.65
N THR A 519 -14.76 -6.45 -1.83
CA THR A 519 -14.58 -5.85 -3.16
C THR A 519 -13.64 -6.66 -4.04
N VAL A 520 -12.53 -7.18 -3.49
CA VAL A 520 -11.57 -8.02 -4.24
C VAL A 520 -12.24 -9.29 -4.76
N ASP A 521 -13.03 -9.97 -3.92
CA ASP A 521 -13.73 -11.22 -4.28
C ASP A 521 -14.76 -11.00 -5.40
N ARG A 522 -15.41 -9.84 -5.41
CA ARG A 522 -16.42 -9.49 -6.43
C ARG A 522 -15.83 -8.99 -7.75
N MET A 523 -14.56 -8.59 -7.77
CA MET A 523 -13.93 -8.05 -8.97
C MET A 523 -13.30 -9.19 -9.80
N PRO A 524 -13.90 -9.58 -10.94
CA PRO A 524 -13.46 -10.77 -11.65
C PRO A 524 -12.08 -10.57 -12.27
N GLN A 525 -11.25 -11.60 -12.20
CA GLN A 525 -9.90 -11.57 -12.79
C GLN A 525 -9.93 -11.38 -14.31
N THR A 526 -11.06 -11.66 -14.98
CA THR A 526 -11.29 -11.39 -16.41
C THR A 526 -11.19 -9.92 -16.79
N GLU A 527 -11.32 -8.99 -15.84
CA GLU A 527 -11.04 -7.56 -16.05
C GLU A 527 -9.57 -7.32 -16.48
N LYS A 528 -8.64 -8.20 -16.10
CA LYS A 528 -7.23 -8.15 -16.54
C LYS A 528 -7.06 -8.35 -18.05
N SER A 529 -8.05 -8.90 -18.76
CA SER A 529 -8.05 -8.94 -20.23
C SER A 529 -7.86 -7.56 -20.86
N LYS A 530 -8.31 -6.51 -20.18
CA LYS A 530 -8.20 -5.12 -20.61
C LYS A 530 -6.77 -4.58 -20.60
N PHE A 531 -5.81 -5.31 -20.03
CA PHE A 531 -4.40 -4.89 -19.94
C PHE A 531 -3.58 -5.21 -21.18
N TYR A 532 -4.18 -5.95 -22.11
CA TYR A 532 -3.57 -6.34 -23.37
C TYR A 532 -4.07 -5.40 -24.50
N PRO A 533 -3.20 -5.03 -25.44
CA PRO A 533 -3.52 -4.15 -26.56
C PRO A 533 -4.46 -4.76 -27.60
#